data_AF-A0A9Q0P5B5-F1
#
_entry.id   AF-A0A9Q0P5B5-F1
#
_cell.length_a   1.000
_cell.length_b   1.000
_cell.length_c   1.000
_cell.angle_alpha   90.00
_cell.angle_beta   90.00
_cell.angle_gamma   90.00
#
_symmetry.space_group_name_H-M   'P 1'
#
loop_
_entity.id
_entity.type
_entity.pdbx_description
1 polymer ?
#
loop_
_entity_poly.entity_id
_entity_poly.type
_entity_poly.pdbx_seq_one_letter_code
_entity_poly.pdbx_strand_id
1 'polypeptide(L)'
;MEAGFPDGVLNVHGTNNTCCFEGPFWFSWQAAFPCKLYDIVDYICDDADVKAISFIGSDPAGLHIYARAAARGKRVQSNIGGKKHAIIMPDASIDDTLNALAAAGFGAAGKRCMALSTAVFVGGSSAWYF
;
A
#
# COMPACT_ATOMS: atom_id res chain seq x y z
N MET A 1 20.93 -13.90 -7.42
CA MET A 1 20.35 -15.26 -7.39
C MET A 1 18.94 -15.11 -7.93
N GLU A 2 18.68 -15.52 -9.18
CA GLU A 2 17.31 -15.53 -9.71
C GLU A 2 16.52 -16.66 -9.06
N ALA A 3 15.26 -16.39 -8.72
CA ALA A 3 14.40 -17.34 -8.02
C ALA A 3 13.93 -18.53 -8.90
N GLY A 4 14.41 -18.64 -10.14
CA GLY A 4 14.11 -19.77 -11.03
C GLY A 4 12.69 -19.82 -11.57
N PHE A 5 12.05 -18.66 -11.78
CA PHE A 5 10.74 -18.61 -12.43
C PHE A 5 10.87 -18.97 -13.93
N PRO A 6 10.02 -19.86 -14.47
CA PRO A 6 9.98 -20.15 -15.90
C PRO A 6 9.60 -18.89 -16.70
N ASP A 7 10.13 -18.77 -17.92
CA ASP A 7 9.78 -17.68 -18.83
C ASP A 7 8.26 -17.62 -19.06
N GLY A 8 7.71 -16.40 -19.02
CA GLY A 8 6.27 -16.15 -19.18
C GLY A 8 5.42 -16.36 -17.90
N VAL A 9 5.99 -16.87 -16.82
CA VAL A 9 5.32 -16.96 -15.51
C VAL A 9 5.35 -15.63 -14.75
N LEU A 10 6.39 -14.83 -14.98
CA LEU A 10 6.56 -13.51 -14.38
C LEU A 10 6.98 -12.51 -15.46
N ASN A 11 6.05 -11.70 -15.96
CA ASN A 11 6.36 -10.60 -16.88
C ASN A 11 6.51 -9.31 -16.08
N VAL A 12 7.55 -8.52 -16.37
CA VAL A 12 7.75 -7.22 -15.73
C VAL A 12 7.55 -6.11 -16.74
N HIS A 13 6.45 -5.36 -16.61
CA HIS A 13 6.18 -4.19 -17.45
C HIS A 13 6.48 -2.92 -16.66
N GLY A 14 7.35 -2.04 -17.15
CA GLY A 14 7.73 -0.85 -16.39
C GLY A 14 7.93 0.39 -17.24
N THR A 15 7.74 1.55 -16.62
CA THR A 15 8.32 2.81 -17.12
C THR A 15 9.53 3.15 -16.24
N ASN A 16 10.35 4.14 -16.60
CA ASN A 16 11.65 4.45 -15.97
C ASN A 16 11.68 4.59 -14.43
N ASN A 17 10.55 4.48 -13.70
CA ASN A 17 10.46 4.44 -12.24
C ASN A 17 9.34 3.51 -11.69
N THR A 18 8.79 2.57 -12.46
CA THR A 18 7.71 1.65 -12.01
C THR A 18 7.91 0.26 -12.58
N CYS A 19 7.76 -0.79 -11.76
CA CYS A 19 7.76 -2.18 -12.19
C CYS A 19 6.38 -2.80 -11.92
N CYS A 20 5.72 -3.32 -12.95
CA CYS A 20 4.48 -4.08 -12.88
C CYS A 20 4.86 -5.55 -13.00
N PHE A 21 4.57 -6.36 -12.00
CA PHE A 21 4.79 -7.80 -12.05
C PHE A 21 3.50 -8.51 -12.45
N GLU A 22 3.54 -9.28 -13.54
CA GLU A 22 2.42 -10.09 -14.02
C GLU A 22 2.74 -11.57 -13.85
N GLY A 23 1.90 -12.31 -13.15
CA GLY A 23 1.98 -13.76 -13.09
C GLY A 23 0.61 -14.41 -12.93
N PRO A 24 0.49 -15.72 -13.14
CA PRO A 24 -0.81 -16.42 -13.26
C PRO A 24 -1.68 -16.39 -12.00
N PHE A 25 -1.16 -15.92 -10.86
CA PHE A 25 -1.88 -15.91 -9.57
C PHE A 25 -1.80 -14.61 -8.77
N TRP A 26 -0.89 -13.68 -9.07
CA TRP A 26 -0.61 -12.51 -8.22
C TRP A 26 -0.07 -11.33 -9.03
N PHE A 27 -0.65 -10.14 -8.82
CA PHE A 27 -0.12 -8.86 -9.29
C PHE A 27 0.23 -8.00 -8.07
N SER A 28 1.37 -7.31 -8.07
CA SER A 28 1.76 -6.39 -6.99
C SER A 28 2.39 -5.14 -7.57
N TRP A 29 1.95 -3.97 -7.08
CA TRP A 29 2.37 -2.64 -7.55
C TRP A 29 3.08 -1.87 -6.43
N GLN A 30 4.11 -1.09 -6.80
CA GLN A 30 4.65 0.02 -6.02
C GLN A 30 4.78 1.23 -6.95
N ALA A 31 3.97 2.27 -6.74
CA ALA A 31 3.93 3.46 -7.59
C ALA A 31 4.44 4.71 -6.86
N ALA A 32 5.33 5.46 -7.53
CA ALA A 32 5.63 6.87 -7.28
C ALA A 32 5.47 7.65 -8.61
N PHE A 33 4.73 8.78 -8.58
CA PHE A 33 4.24 9.61 -9.71
C PHE A 33 5.37 10.33 -10.49
N PRO A 34 5.21 10.71 -11.81
CA PRO A 34 4.05 11.41 -12.43
C PRO A 34 3.54 10.95 -13.83
N CYS A 35 2.24 11.22 -14.09
CA CYS A 35 1.50 11.48 -15.35
C CYS A 35 1.65 10.66 -16.66
N LYS A 36 2.27 9.46 -16.69
CA LYS A 36 2.13 8.50 -17.82
C LYS A 36 1.60 7.11 -17.44
N LEU A 37 1.20 6.92 -16.18
CA LEU A 37 0.81 5.60 -15.65
C LEU A 37 -0.57 5.12 -16.11
N TYR A 38 -1.51 6.03 -16.35
CA TYR A 38 -2.90 5.65 -16.60
C TYR A 38 -3.07 4.79 -17.85
N ASP A 39 -2.29 5.03 -18.92
CA ASP A 39 -2.43 4.30 -20.18
C ASP A 39 -2.08 2.81 -20.04
N ILE A 40 -0.99 2.50 -19.32
CA ILE A 40 -0.56 1.10 -19.08
C ILE A 40 -1.50 0.42 -18.09
N VAL A 41 -1.90 1.13 -17.03
CA VAL A 41 -2.83 0.62 -16.03
C VAL A 41 -4.18 0.30 -16.67
N ASP A 42 -4.68 1.17 -17.54
CA ASP A 42 -5.90 0.96 -18.30
C ASP A 42 -5.75 -0.25 -19.21
N TYR A 43 -4.66 -0.34 -19.99
CA TYR A 43 -4.40 -1.51 -20.82
C TYR A 43 -4.48 -2.83 -20.02
N ILE A 44 -3.81 -2.92 -18.86
CA ILE A 44 -3.83 -4.11 -17.99
C ILE A 44 -5.24 -4.38 -17.43
N CYS A 45 -5.98 -3.33 -17.07
CA CYS A 45 -7.37 -3.47 -16.62
C CYS A 45 -8.32 -3.92 -17.75
N ASP A 46 -7.96 -3.67 -19.00
CA ASP A 46 -8.76 -3.95 -20.20
C ASP A 46 -8.44 -5.32 -20.80
N ASP A 47 -7.21 -5.81 -20.62
CA ASP A 47 -6.70 -7.06 -21.21
C ASP A 47 -7.52 -8.29 -20.77
N ALA A 48 -8.03 -9.08 -21.72
CA ALA A 48 -8.87 -10.25 -21.43
C ALA A 48 -8.13 -11.40 -20.72
N ASP A 49 -6.80 -11.47 -20.85
CA ASP A 49 -5.98 -12.54 -20.28
C ASP A 49 -5.71 -12.32 -18.79
N VAL A 50 -5.74 -11.06 -18.33
CA VAL A 50 -5.60 -10.72 -16.91
C VAL A 50 -6.85 -11.15 -16.12
N LYS A 51 -6.71 -12.11 -15.20
CA LYS A 51 -7.85 -12.64 -14.41
C LYS A 51 -8.03 -11.98 -13.04
N ALA A 52 -6.98 -11.38 -12.50
CA ALA A 52 -7.00 -10.73 -11.20
C ALA A 52 -6.02 -9.55 -11.16
N ILE A 53 -6.32 -8.55 -10.34
CA ILE A 53 -5.45 -7.39 -10.10
C ILE A 53 -5.28 -7.21 -8.60
N SER A 54 -4.04 -7.00 -8.15
CA SER A 54 -3.74 -6.59 -6.79
C SER A 54 -2.87 -5.32 -6.81
N PHE A 55 -3.37 -4.29 -6.15
CA PHE A 55 -2.83 -2.94 -6.15
C PHE A 55 -2.56 -2.45 -4.73
N ILE A 56 -1.39 -1.84 -4.53
CA ILE A 56 -1.02 -1.11 -3.31
C ILE A 56 -0.53 0.26 -3.76
N GLY A 57 -1.16 1.32 -3.24
CA GLY A 57 -0.77 2.68 -3.63
C GLY A 57 -1.74 3.74 -3.15
N SER A 58 -1.73 4.88 -3.85
CA SER A 58 -2.56 6.05 -3.53
C SER A 58 -4.04 5.82 -3.82
N ASP A 59 -4.91 6.48 -3.05
CA ASP A 59 -6.37 6.38 -3.16
C ASP A 59 -6.91 6.69 -4.57
N PRO A 60 -6.51 7.76 -5.27
CA PRO A 60 -7.08 8.08 -6.59
C PRO A 60 -6.81 6.98 -7.62
N ALA A 61 -5.59 6.44 -7.62
CA ALA A 61 -5.20 5.36 -8.54
C ALA A 61 -5.90 4.05 -8.20
N GLY A 62 -5.98 3.68 -6.92
CA GLY A 62 -6.59 2.41 -6.54
C GLY A 62 -8.12 2.40 -6.67
N LEU A 63 -8.79 3.55 -6.50
CA LEU A 63 -10.22 3.69 -6.81
C LEU A 63 -10.48 3.54 -8.32
N HIS A 64 -9.66 4.17 -9.15
CA HIS A 64 -9.73 4.04 -10.61
C HIS A 64 -9.55 2.59 -11.07
N ILE A 65 -8.48 1.93 -10.60
CA ILE A 65 -8.18 0.52 -10.91
C ILE A 65 -9.32 -0.38 -10.46
N TYR A 66 -9.79 -0.20 -9.21
CA TYR A 66 -10.86 -1.02 -8.66
C TYR A 66 -12.14 -0.89 -9.48
N ALA A 67 -12.58 0.34 -9.78
CA ALA A 67 -13.79 0.57 -10.56
C ALA A 67 -13.70 -0.03 -11.96
N ARG A 68 -12.59 0.22 -12.67
CA ARG A 68 -12.40 -0.22 -14.06
C ARG A 68 -12.25 -1.74 -14.18
N ALA A 69 -11.42 -2.34 -13.35
CA ALA A 69 -11.16 -3.78 -13.40
C ALA A 69 -12.34 -4.61 -12.89
N ALA A 70 -13.03 -4.16 -11.82
CA ALA A 70 -14.20 -4.85 -11.30
C ALA A 70 -15.37 -4.79 -12.30
N ALA A 71 -15.55 -3.68 -13.02
CA ALA A 71 -16.55 -3.57 -14.08
C ALA A 71 -16.35 -4.60 -15.23
N ARG A 72 -15.13 -5.11 -15.41
CA ARG A 72 -14.81 -6.19 -16.36
C ARG A 72 -14.88 -7.60 -15.76
N GLY A 73 -15.39 -7.73 -14.54
CA GLY A 73 -15.53 -9.02 -13.86
C GLY A 73 -14.21 -9.61 -13.36
N LYS A 74 -13.14 -8.82 -13.28
CA LYS A 74 -11.85 -9.28 -12.71
C LYS A 74 -11.93 -9.32 -11.19
N ARG A 75 -11.20 -10.24 -10.56
CA ARG A 75 -10.99 -10.20 -9.10
C ARG A 75 -10.02 -9.08 -8.76
N VAL A 76 -10.40 -8.17 -7.86
CA VAL A 76 -9.56 -7.00 -7.54
C VAL A 76 -9.32 -6.88 -6.04
N GLN A 77 -8.06 -6.79 -5.66
CA GLN A 77 -7.61 -6.34 -4.35
C GLN A 77 -6.99 -4.95 -4.50
N SER A 78 -7.60 -3.92 -3.92
CA SER A 78 -7.06 -2.55 -3.93
C SER A 78 -6.81 -2.12 -2.50
N ASN A 79 -5.55 -2.17 -2.07
CA ASN A 79 -5.12 -1.75 -0.74
C ASN A 79 -4.64 -0.30 -0.82
N ILE A 80 -5.57 0.61 -0.53
CA ILE A 80 -5.37 2.05 -0.55
C ILE A 80 -5.61 2.65 0.83
N GLY A 81 -5.01 3.81 1.06
CA GLY A 81 -5.25 4.61 2.24
C GLY A 81 -4.93 3.90 3.56
N GLY A 82 -5.11 4.63 4.64
CA GLY A 82 -4.94 4.11 5.99
C GLY A 82 -4.58 5.22 6.96
N LYS A 83 -5.49 5.52 7.88
CA LYS A 83 -5.17 6.31 9.08
C LYS A 83 -4.99 5.36 10.24
N LYS A 84 -3.77 5.33 10.78
CA LYS A 84 -3.39 4.43 11.86
C LYS A 84 -3.40 5.19 13.17
N HIS A 85 -4.24 4.72 14.07
CA HIS A 85 -4.45 5.31 15.37
C HIS A 85 -3.78 4.45 16.43
N ALA A 86 -2.96 5.03 17.29
CA ALA A 86 -2.59 4.42 18.56
C ALA A 86 -3.53 4.97 19.63
N ILE A 87 -4.08 4.08 20.46
CA ILE A 87 -4.82 4.46 21.66
C ILE A 87 -3.92 4.14 22.84
N ILE A 88 -3.57 5.16 23.62
CA ILE A 88 -2.68 5.05 24.75
C ILE A 88 -3.50 5.16 26.03
N MET A 89 -3.43 4.10 26.83
CA MET A 89 -4.13 3.97 28.09
C MET A 89 -3.28 4.57 29.23
N PRO A 90 -3.91 5.06 30.32
CA PRO A 90 -3.19 5.74 31.41
C PRO A 90 -2.29 4.80 32.23
N ASP A 91 -2.48 3.48 32.11
CA ASP A 91 -1.68 2.43 32.73
C ASP A 91 -0.52 1.93 31.85
N ALA A 92 -0.38 2.46 30.63
CA ALA A 92 0.72 2.09 29.76
C ALA A 92 2.08 2.59 30.30
N SER A 93 3.13 1.80 30.08
CA SER A 93 4.50 2.21 30.39
C SER A 93 4.90 3.40 29.50
N ILE A 94 5.31 4.51 30.11
CA ILE A 94 5.61 5.77 29.41
C ILE A 94 6.79 5.56 28.44
N ASP A 95 7.91 5.08 28.95
CA ASP A 95 9.16 4.96 28.18
C ASP A 95 9.01 4.00 27.00
N ASP A 96 8.36 2.86 27.21
CA ASP A 96 8.11 1.88 26.15
C ASP A 96 7.14 2.44 25.09
N THR A 97 6.10 3.14 25.54
CA THR A 97 5.10 3.71 24.64
C THR A 97 5.70 4.81 23.78
N LEU A 98 6.50 5.72 24.35
CA LEU A 98 7.14 6.80 23.58
C LEU A 98 8.11 6.25 22.53
N ASN A 99 8.93 5.26 22.90
CA ASN A 99 9.83 4.59 21.96
C ASN A 99 9.07 3.90 20.83
N ALA A 100 7.98 3.18 21.17
CA ALA A 100 7.13 2.52 20.19
C ALA A 100 6.43 3.52 19.25
N LEU A 101 5.94 4.65 19.77
CA LEU A 101 5.29 5.71 18.99
C LEU A 101 6.27 6.37 18.01
N ALA A 102 7.50 6.68 18.46
CA ALA A 102 8.52 7.26 17.59
C ALA A 102 8.88 6.31 16.44
N ALA A 103 9.08 5.02 16.73
CA ALA A 103 9.35 4.00 15.73
C ALA A 103 8.16 3.78 14.79
N ALA A 104 6.93 3.78 15.31
CA ALA A 104 5.72 3.54 14.52
C ALA A 104 5.35 4.73 13.62
N GLY A 105 5.57 5.97 14.07
CA GLY A 105 5.27 7.18 13.29
C GLY A 105 6.38 7.55 12.31
N PHE A 106 7.64 7.52 12.74
CA PHE A 106 8.78 8.03 11.98
C PHE A 106 9.71 6.95 11.42
N GLY A 107 9.46 5.68 11.74
CA GLY A 107 10.19 4.55 11.15
C GLY A 107 10.12 4.59 9.62
N ALA A 108 11.27 4.40 8.96
CA ALA A 108 11.41 4.56 7.50
C ALA A 108 10.85 5.90 6.97
N ALA A 109 11.07 6.99 7.72
CA ALA A 109 10.58 8.34 7.42
C ALA A 109 9.05 8.43 7.26
N GLY A 110 8.29 7.54 7.92
CA GLY A 110 6.83 7.51 7.85
C GLY A 110 6.27 7.04 6.50
N LYS A 111 7.12 6.50 5.60
CA LYS A 111 6.71 6.05 4.25
C LYS A 111 6.15 4.63 4.19
N ARG A 112 5.89 4.02 5.35
CA ARG A 112 5.19 2.73 5.42
C ARG A 112 3.70 3.02 5.42
N CYS A 113 2.89 2.26 4.69
CA CYS A 113 1.43 2.26 4.90
C CYS A 113 1.11 1.94 6.38
N MET A 114 2.02 1.19 7.03
CA MET A 114 2.35 0.99 8.44
C MET A 114 2.26 2.18 9.41
N ALA A 115 2.59 3.37 8.92
CA ALA A 115 3.02 4.46 9.78
C ALA A 115 1.86 5.01 10.60
N LEU A 116 2.12 5.24 11.89
CA LEU A 116 1.14 5.81 12.80
C LEU A 116 0.87 7.26 12.39
N SER A 117 -0.40 7.60 12.16
CA SER A 117 -0.80 8.96 11.78
C SER A 117 -1.37 9.75 12.95
N THR A 118 -1.88 9.08 13.97
CA THR A 118 -2.61 9.73 15.07
C THR A 118 -2.42 8.95 16.37
N ALA A 119 -2.15 9.66 17.46
CA ALA A 119 -2.10 9.08 18.80
C ALA A 119 -3.23 9.70 19.65
N VAL A 120 -3.98 8.85 20.35
CA VAL A 120 -5.11 9.22 21.19
C VAL A 120 -4.79 8.83 22.62
N PHE A 121 -4.66 9.82 23.50
CA PHE A 121 -4.37 9.62 24.92
C PHE A 121 -5.66 9.60 25.71
N VAL A 122 -5.87 8.55 26.51
CA VAL A 122 -7.10 8.32 27.26
C VAL A 122 -6.96 8.75 28.72
N GLY A 123 -7.72 9.77 29.13
CA GLY A 123 -7.79 10.19 30.54
C GLY A 123 -6.48 10.81 31.06
N GLY A 124 -6.05 10.45 32.27
CA GLY A 124 -4.91 11.02 33.01
C GLY A 124 -3.53 10.92 32.34
N SER A 125 -3.45 10.33 31.15
CA SER A 125 -2.27 10.36 30.27
C SER A 125 -1.99 11.71 29.60
N SER A 126 -2.77 12.77 29.91
CA SER A 126 -2.48 14.14 29.46
C SER A 126 -1.14 14.68 29.95
N ALA A 127 -0.60 14.13 31.04
CA ALA A 127 0.70 14.49 31.62
C ALA A 127 1.92 14.00 30.81
N TRP A 128 1.71 13.30 29.68
CA TRP A 128 2.81 12.71 28.88
C TRP A 128 3.35 13.65 27.81
N TYR A 129 2.68 14.78 27.59
CA TYR A 129 3.03 15.78 26.58
C TYR A 129 3.29 17.18 27.16
N PHE A 130 3.42 17.29 28.49
CA PHE A 130 3.76 18.51 29.24
C PHE A 130 4.69 18.21 30.41
#